data_AF-A0A497UAH9-F1
#
_entry.id   AF-A0A497UAH9-F1
#
_cell.length_a   1.000
_cell.length_b   1.000
_cell.length_c   1.000
_cell.angle_alpha   90.00
_cell.angle_beta   90.00
_cell.angle_gamma   90.00
#
_symmetry.space_group_name_H-M   'P 1'
#
loop_
_entity.id
_entity.type
_entity.pdbx_description
1 polymer ?
#
loop_
_entity_poly.entity_id
_entity_poly.type
_entity_poly.pdbx_seq_one_letter_code
_entity_poly.pdbx_strand_id
1 'polypeptide(L)'
;MSLQTAQLAVGQSQAELKRHYLPALRLRFKSEVNRLTSGDMLRLLGIRPDADDLAFLMSYLYIYHWLRQQVATPFRSEVLASFSKGSRGFLIRLLDEAEDADDFIQGYIAHWLNADDEGPVQRQQLQRLLSDCHNDPQTLTRRVLAIWDELGLLQKTPAKAYSELGHRERDRYREMLGAADQQRLALVDALPDQPVKPGRFTKLGLIPAMGCPQTCRHCMFIWRPPSKDQPDAGPVMELVDSLTDSVLFTGGDLTRHMDHFYRAIREMSHICTFAILLNGDFAVDKKTTNEVLRRMTEALEKRPKKWTRASILLQISFDEFHQEVVVGKDGRLKERIPVCRIANIVEAAPRYSRIQLGLLHKQTHLNFSMDLFKRGVFNRLAEELGRRKHQLQILSTTPAPRQKVNPMSPGQRGQLVKDASFVLSRYPDRPILLTSSTIDAYGRAETLEAGELVKDQGLLQEVLAGRVPEGEVFDIDMMFWFSGWVTLFSAVHICLGNLHQDGAETILARQRKDPLTQALYRFDLRLLEIYREVRDDLDAIIANSTGPHHLFHVITESADVRLHMTRRLVGTAAG
;
A
#
# COMPACT_ATOMS: atom_id res chain seq x y z
N MET A 1 20.56 24.54 -3.14
CA MET A 1 21.87 23.94 -2.76
C MET A 1 21.69 22.44 -2.58
N SER A 2 22.44 21.67 -3.36
CA SER A 2 22.41 20.21 -3.42
C SER A 2 22.98 19.60 -2.13
N LEU A 3 22.13 18.96 -1.32
CA LEU A 3 22.58 18.00 -0.31
C LEU A 3 22.61 16.60 -0.94
N GLN A 4 23.56 16.40 -1.86
CA GLN A 4 24.11 15.09 -2.18
C GLN A 4 25.34 14.87 -1.30
N THR A 5 25.10 14.54 -0.04
CA THR A 5 26.07 13.82 0.78
C THR A 5 25.29 12.72 1.47
N ALA A 6 25.02 11.66 0.71
CA ALA A 6 24.75 10.37 1.27
C ALA A 6 26.02 9.93 2.02
N GLN A 7 26.16 10.35 3.27
CA GLN A 7 26.92 9.57 4.22
C GLN A 7 26.22 8.21 4.25
N LEU A 8 26.85 7.24 3.59
CA LEU A 8 26.53 5.83 3.69
C LEU A 8 26.46 5.52 5.19
N ALA A 9 25.25 5.39 5.72
CA ALA A 9 25.04 4.66 6.96
C ALA A 9 25.87 3.37 6.82
N VAL A 10 26.71 3.04 7.82
CA VAL A 10 27.57 1.85 7.84
C VAL A 10 26.77 0.68 7.28
N GLY A 11 26.98 0.41 5.98
CA GLY A 11 25.97 -0.24 5.18
C GLY A 11 26.03 -1.73 5.43
N GLN A 12 24.88 -2.37 5.59
CA GLN A 12 24.80 -3.82 5.47
C GLN A 12 25.56 -4.25 4.22
N SER A 13 26.41 -5.26 4.36
CA SER A 13 27.24 -5.72 3.25
C SER A 13 26.36 -6.17 2.07
N GLN A 14 26.85 -6.11 0.83
CA GLN A 14 26.09 -6.65 -0.31
C GLN A 14 25.70 -8.12 -0.10
N ALA A 15 26.57 -8.90 0.58
CA ALA A 15 26.28 -10.29 0.94
C ALA A 15 25.09 -10.41 1.91
N GLU A 16 24.97 -9.50 2.88
CA GLU A 16 23.86 -9.45 3.82
C GLU A 16 22.55 -9.07 3.12
N LEU A 17 22.55 -7.99 2.34
CA LEU A 17 21.36 -7.57 1.58
C LEU A 17 20.89 -8.65 0.60
N LYS A 18 21.83 -9.38 -0.01
CA LYS A 18 21.54 -10.50 -0.91
C LYS A 18 20.86 -11.66 -0.21
N ARG A 19 21.15 -11.92 1.08
CA ARG A 19 20.46 -12.92 1.91
C ARG A 19 18.98 -12.58 2.15
N HIS A 20 18.58 -11.33 1.98
CA HIS A 20 17.16 -10.93 2.07
C HIS A 20 16.52 -10.80 0.69
N TYR A 21 17.24 -10.22 -0.26
CA TYR A 21 16.77 -9.97 -1.62
C TYR A 21 16.44 -11.26 -2.38
N LEU A 22 17.36 -12.24 -2.42
CA LEU A 22 17.17 -13.46 -3.21
C LEU A 22 16.02 -14.34 -2.67
N PRO A 23 15.90 -14.61 -1.35
CA PRO A 23 14.77 -15.39 -0.85
C PRO A 23 13.41 -14.72 -1.10
N ALA A 24 13.33 -13.40 -0.99
CA ALA A 24 12.08 -12.67 -1.29
C ALA A 24 11.68 -12.83 -2.77
N LEU A 25 12.62 -12.68 -3.70
CA LEU A 25 12.36 -12.89 -5.12
C LEU A 25 12.04 -14.35 -5.47
N ARG A 26 12.74 -15.31 -4.87
CA ARG A 26 12.46 -16.75 -5.06
C ARG A 26 11.06 -17.10 -4.57
N LEU A 27 10.63 -16.49 -3.47
CA LEU A 27 9.28 -16.68 -2.95
C LEU A 27 8.23 -16.13 -3.92
N ARG A 28 8.41 -14.91 -4.43
CA ARG A 28 7.52 -14.33 -5.46
C ARG A 28 7.48 -15.17 -6.74
N PHE A 29 8.64 -15.56 -7.25
CA PHE A 29 8.77 -16.45 -8.42
C PHE A 29 8.00 -17.75 -8.21
N LYS A 30 8.21 -18.43 -7.07
CA LYS A 30 7.50 -19.67 -6.74
C LYS A 30 5.98 -19.45 -6.64
N SER A 31 5.56 -18.32 -6.06
CA SER A 31 4.14 -17.96 -5.96
C SER A 31 3.49 -17.85 -7.32
N GLU A 32 4.11 -17.09 -8.23
CA GLU A 32 3.58 -16.87 -9.57
C GLU A 32 3.53 -18.18 -10.36
N VAL A 33 4.58 -19.00 -10.30
CA VAL A 33 4.58 -20.34 -10.92
C VAL A 33 3.41 -21.17 -10.39
N ASN A 34 3.25 -21.26 -9.07
CA ASN A 34 2.20 -22.05 -8.45
C ASN A 34 0.81 -21.52 -8.80
N ARG A 35 0.61 -20.20 -8.74
CA ARG A 35 -0.66 -19.54 -9.05
C ARG A 35 -1.11 -19.88 -10.47
N LEU A 36 -0.23 -19.68 -11.45
CA LEU A 36 -0.52 -19.90 -12.86
C LEU A 36 -0.76 -21.37 -13.18
N THR A 37 0.11 -22.25 -12.68
CA THR A 37 0.00 -23.70 -12.91
C THR A 37 -1.11 -24.38 -12.11
N SER A 38 -1.69 -23.72 -11.11
CA SER A 38 -2.87 -24.21 -10.36
C SER A 38 -4.20 -23.78 -10.97
N GLY A 39 -4.19 -23.16 -12.16
CA GLY A 39 -5.39 -22.87 -12.94
C GLY A 39 -5.63 -21.38 -13.24
N ASP A 40 -4.83 -20.45 -12.70
CA ASP A 40 -5.00 -19.03 -13.06
C ASP A 40 -4.75 -18.78 -14.54
N MET A 41 -3.75 -19.46 -15.14
CA MET A 41 -3.52 -19.32 -16.57
C MET A 41 -4.67 -19.92 -17.40
N LEU A 42 -5.25 -21.03 -16.96
CA LEU A 42 -6.45 -21.59 -17.59
C LEU A 42 -7.61 -20.59 -17.56
N ARG A 43 -7.83 -19.90 -16.43
CA ARG A 43 -8.85 -18.84 -16.33
C ARG A 43 -8.54 -17.65 -17.24
N LEU A 44 -7.27 -17.26 -17.38
CA LEU A 44 -6.85 -16.20 -18.30
C LEU A 44 -7.07 -16.57 -19.77
N LEU A 45 -6.87 -17.84 -20.12
CA LEU A 45 -7.16 -18.36 -21.47
C LEU A 45 -8.67 -18.44 -21.76
N GLY A 46 -9.52 -18.40 -20.73
CA GLY A 46 -10.96 -18.30 -20.87
C GLY A 46 -11.59 -19.54 -21.51
N ILE A 47 -12.55 -19.33 -22.42
CA ILE A 47 -13.35 -20.39 -23.05
C ILE A 47 -12.71 -21.00 -24.31
N ARG A 48 -11.40 -20.83 -24.52
CA ARG A 48 -10.74 -21.34 -25.72
C ARG A 48 -10.77 -22.88 -25.75
N PRO A 49 -11.04 -23.52 -26.90
CA PRO A 49 -11.11 -24.99 -27.00
C PRO A 49 -9.83 -25.71 -26.61
N ASP A 50 -8.68 -25.05 -26.79
CA ASP A 50 -7.34 -25.54 -26.53
C ASP A 50 -6.75 -25.03 -25.20
N ALA A 51 -7.55 -24.38 -24.35
CA ALA A 51 -7.08 -23.73 -23.13
C ALA A 51 -6.37 -24.69 -22.18
N ASP A 52 -6.90 -25.90 -22.01
CA ASP A 52 -6.30 -26.94 -21.15
C ASP A 52 -4.92 -27.38 -21.64
N ASP A 53 -4.74 -27.48 -22.95
CA ASP A 53 -3.47 -27.89 -23.56
C ASP A 53 -2.44 -26.75 -23.55
N LEU A 54 -2.89 -25.49 -23.69
CA LEU A 54 -2.03 -24.30 -23.65
C LEU A 54 -1.61 -23.90 -22.23
N ALA A 55 -2.44 -24.15 -21.21
CA ALA A 55 -2.30 -23.52 -19.90
C ALA A 55 -0.92 -23.70 -19.26
N PHE A 56 -0.31 -24.89 -19.40
CA PHE A 56 1.00 -25.15 -18.80
C PHE A 56 2.14 -24.40 -19.52
N LEU A 57 2.19 -24.45 -20.85
CA LEU A 57 3.18 -23.71 -21.64
C LEU A 57 3.04 -22.20 -21.41
N MET A 58 1.81 -21.69 -21.50
CA MET A 58 1.50 -20.27 -21.32
C MET A 58 1.85 -19.79 -19.89
N SER A 59 1.71 -20.66 -18.88
CA SER A 59 2.16 -20.35 -17.52
C SER A 59 3.66 -20.05 -17.47
N TYR A 60 4.49 -20.85 -18.15
CA TYR A 60 5.93 -20.62 -18.15
C TYR A 60 6.37 -19.51 -19.11
N LEU A 61 5.64 -19.26 -20.20
CA LEU A 61 5.84 -18.07 -21.03
C LEU A 61 5.56 -16.78 -20.24
N TYR A 62 4.50 -16.75 -19.43
CA TYR A 62 4.28 -15.65 -18.50
C TYR A 62 5.46 -15.49 -17.54
N ILE A 63 5.97 -16.59 -16.96
CA ILE A 63 7.09 -16.55 -16.02
C ILE A 63 8.37 -16.05 -16.68
N TYR A 64 8.60 -16.39 -17.96
CA TYR A 64 9.68 -15.85 -18.77
C TYR A 64 9.65 -14.31 -18.84
N HIS A 65 8.49 -13.74 -19.15
CA HIS A 65 8.30 -12.28 -19.20
C HIS A 65 8.36 -11.64 -17.82
N TRP A 66 7.73 -12.26 -16.82
CA TRP A 66 7.75 -11.82 -15.42
C TRP A 66 9.19 -11.69 -14.91
N LEU A 67 10.03 -12.71 -15.12
CA LEU A 67 11.43 -12.70 -14.69
C LEU A 67 12.21 -11.52 -15.29
N ARG A 68 11.95 -11.22 -16.57
CA ARG A 68 12.62 -10.13 -17.29
C ARG A 68 12.19 -8.75 -16.81
N GLN A 69 10.95 -8.60 -16.38
CA GLN A 69 10.40 -7.33 -15.90
C GLN A 69 10.64 -7.07 -14.41
N GLN A 70 10.61 -8.12 -13.59
CA GLN A 70 10.62 -8.01 -12.13
C GLN A 70 12.00 -8.27 -11.51
N VAL A 71 12.87 -8.99 -12.20
CA VAL A 71 14.21 -9.35 -11.70
C VAL A 71 15.28 -8.70 -12.56
N ALA A 72 16.11 -7.87 -11.93
CA ALA A 72 17.27 -7.26 -12.58
C ALA A 72 18.23 -8.34 -13.09
N THR A 73 18.74 -8.15 -14.32
CA THR A 73 19.55 -9.12 -15.05
C THR A 73 20.65 -9.81 -14.22
N PRO A 74 21.47 -9.10 -13.42
CA PRO A 74 22.56 -9.73 -12.66
C PRO A 74 22.12 -10.77 -11.63
N PHE A 75 20.84 -10.81 -11.27
CA PHE A 75 20.32 -11.71 -10.22
C PHE A 75 19.42 -12.83 -10.75
N ARG A 76 19.10 -12.86 -12.06
CA ARG A 76 18.15 -13.82 -12.63
C ARG A 76 18.58 -15.27 -12.43
N SER A 77 19.78 -15.61 -12.86
CA SER A 77 20.32 -16.97 -12.72
C SER A 77 20.40 -17.41 -11.25
N GLU A 78 20.70 -16.47 -10.33
CA GLU A 78 20.75 -16.77 -8.90
C GLU A 78 19.36 -17.01 -8.28
N VAL A 79 18.33 -16.32 -8.76
CA VAL A 79 16.94 -16.61 -8.37
C VAL A 79 16.58 -18.02 -8.83
N LEU A 80 16.87 -18.34 -10.09
CA LEU A 80 16.53 -19.61 -10.74
C LEU A 80 17.30 -20.82 -10.18
N ALA A 81 18.54 -20.64 -9.71
CA ALA A 81 19.41 -21.72 -9.25
C ALA A 81 18.79 -22.62 -8.16
N SER A 82 17.86 -22.12 -7.34
CA SER A 82 17.17 -22.92 -6.32
C SER A 82 16.10 -23.86 -6.86
N PHE A 83 15.76 -23.75 -8.15
CA PHE A 83 14.68 -24.50 -8.79
C PHE A 83 15.16 -25.45 -9.89
N SER A 84 16.45 -25.46 -10.21
CA SER A 84 17.02 -26.17 -11.37
C SER A 84 17.05 -27.71 -11.24
N LYS A 85 16.71 -28.25 -10.07
CA LYS A 85 16.70 -29.70 -9.81
C LYS A 85 15.33 -30.32 -10.06
N GLY A 86 15.31 -31.61 -10.42
CA GLY A 86 14.09 -32.40 -10.59
C GLY A 86 13.50 -32.33 -12.01
N SER A 87 12.28 -32.86 -12.16
CA SER A 87 11.61 -33.05 -13.46
C SER A 87 11.34 -31.76 -14.24
N ARG A 88 11.34 -30.60 -13.57
CA ARG A 88 11.14 -29.28 -14.19
C ARG A 88 12.44 -28.51 -14.42
N GLY A 89 13.60 -29.13 -14.19
CA GLY A 89 14.90 -28.47 -14.33
C GLY A 89 15.16 -27.93 -15.74
N PHE A 90 14.62 -28.56 -16.78
CA PHE A 90 14.74 -28.08 -18.16
C PHE A 90 14.04 -26.73 -18.38
N LEU A 91 12.86 -26.52 -17.79
CA LEU A 91 12.14 -25.24 -17.88
C LEU A 91 12.95 -24.12 -17.22
N ILE A 92 13.60 -24.42 -16.10
CA ILE A 92 14.45 -23.44 -15.41
C ILE A 92 15.65 -23.05 -16.26
N ARG A 93 16.27 -23.99 -16.98
CA ARG A 93 17.33 -23.68 -17.95
C ARG A 93 16.80 -22.81 -19.09
N LEU A 94 15.67 -23.17 -19.70
CA LEU A 94 15.05 -22.37 -20.76
C LEU A 94 14.73 -20.94 -20.29
N LEU A 95 14.23 -20.76 -19.06
CA LEU A 95 13.94 -19.43 -18.52
C LEU A 95 15.19 -18.55 -18.38
N ASP A 96 16.35 -19.16 -18.09
CA ASP A 96 17.63 -18.48 -17.89
C ASP A 96 18.35 -18.22 -19.22
N GLU A 97 18.36 -19.21 -20.11
CA GLU A 97 19.17 -19.24 -21.33
C GLU A 97 18.48 -18.60 -22.53
N ALA A 98 17.14 -18.67 -22.63
CA ALA A 98 16.44 -18.23 -23.85
C ALA A 98 16.59 -16.72 -24.11
N GLU A 99 16.94 -16.34 -25.33
CA GLU A 99 17.19 -14.92 -25.68
C GLU A 99 15.90 -14.11 -25.72
N ASP A 100 14.87 -14.65 -26.36
CA ASP A 100 13.53 -14.07 -26.51
C ASP A 100 12.42 -15.09 -26.21
N ALA A 101 11.16 -14.67 -26.40
CA ALA A 101 10.00 -15.53 -26.16
C ALA A 101 9.87 -16.65 -27.21
N ASP A 102 10.34 -16.40 -28.44
CA ASP A 102 10.31 -17.37 -29.53
C ASP A 102 11.26 -18.52 -29.22
N ASP A 103 12.51 -18.21 -28.86
CA ASP A 103 13.53 -19.17 -28.42
C ASP A 103 13.06 -20.00 -27.21
N PHE A 104 12.39 -19.36 -26.24
CA PHE A 104 11.81 -20.07 -25.10
C PHE A 104 10.76 -21.11 -25.54
N ILE A 105 9.85 -20.75 -26.45
CA ILE A 105 8.80 -21.65 -26.94
C ILE A 105 9.41 -22.77 -27.79
N GLN A 106 10.34 -22.45 -28.70
CA GLN A 106 11.04 -23.43 -29.51
C GLN A 106 11.78 -24.45 -28.64
N GLY A 107 12.50 -24.00 -27.61
CA GLY A 107 13.17 -24.86 -26.66
C GLY A 107 12.22 -25.77 -25.89
N TYR A 108 11.03 -25.28 -25.52
CA TYR A 108 9.99 -26.10 -24.89
C TYR A 108 9.47 -27.20 -25.84
N ILE A 109 9.18 -26.84 -27.09
CA ILE A 109 8.70 -27.79 -28.10
C ILE A 109 9.76 -28.86 -28.38
N ALA A 110 11.01 -28.44 -28.60
CA ALA A 110 12.13 -29.33 -28.86
C ALA A 110 12.38 -30.31 -27.70
N HIS A 111 12.23 -29.86 -26.44
CA HIS A 111 12.39 -30.74 -25.29
C HIS A 111 11.42 -31.93 -25.33
N TRP A 112 10.14 -31.68 -25.58
CA TRP A 112 9.10 -32.71 -25.54
C TRP A 112 9.02 -33.57 -26.80
N LEU A 113 9.47 -33.06 -27.95
CA LEU A 113 9.63 -33.88 -29.15
C LEU A 113 10.73 -34.94 -28.99
N ASN A 114 11.76 -34.64 -28.19
CA ASN A 114 12.89 -35.54 -27.93
C ASN A 114 12.72 -36.40 -26.66
N ALA A 115 11.60 -36.29 -25.95
CA ALA A 115 11.34 -37.06 -24.73
C ALA A 115 10.72 -38.43 -25.04
N ASP A 116 10.99 -39.43 -24.19
CA ASP A 116 10.51 -40.81 -24.33
C ASP A 116 8.96 -40.95 -24.27
N ASP A 117 8.43 -42.06 -24.79
CA ASP A 117 6.98 -42.39 -24.94
C ASP A 117 6.16 -42.49 -23.65
N GLU A 118 6.80 -42.73 -22.50
CA GLU A 118 6.15 -42.64 -21.18
C GLU A 118 6.19 -41.22 -20.58
N GLY A 119 6.14 -40.20 -21.44
CA GLY A 119 6.24 -38.80 -21.06
C GLY A 119 5.07 -38.30 -20.19
N PRO A 120 5.27 -37.22 -19.42
CA PRO A 120 4.21 -36.64 -18.60
C PRO A 120 3.11 -36.02 -19.47
N VAL A 121 1.96 -35.69 -18.85
CA VAL A 121 0.77 -35.14 -19.53
C VAL A 121 1.07 -33.95 -20.45
N GLN A 122 2.09 -33.14 -20.12
CA GLN A 122 2.53 -32.00 -20.93
C GLN A 122 2.98 -32.39 -22.33
N ARG A 123 3.57 -33.59 -22.52
CA ARG A 123 3.95 -34.07 -23.85
C ARG A 123 2.71 -34.38 -24.69
N GLN A 124 1.69 -35.01 -24.10
CA GLN A 124 0.43 -35.30 -24.78
C GLN A 124 -0.33 -34.01 -25.14
N GLN A 125 -0.33 -33.03 -24.23
CA GLN A 125 -0.87 -31.68 -24.49
C GLN A 125 -0.17 -31.04 -25.68
N LEU A 126 1.17 -31.06 -25.70
CA LEU A 126 1.94 -30.53 -26.83
C LEU A 126 1.64 -31.28 -28.15
N GLN A 127 1.53 -32.61 -28.13
CA GLN A 127 1.22 -33.41 -29.32
C GLN A 127 -0.13 -33.05 -29.92
N ARG A 128 -1.16 -32.78 -29.10
CA ARG A 128 -2.46 -32.28 -29.59
C ARG A 128 -2.32 -30.91 -30.23
N LEU A 129 -1.63 -29.97 -29.57
CA LEU A 129 -1.37 -28.64 -30.12
C LEU A 129 -0.58 -28.68 -31.44
N LEU A 130 0.40 -29.58 -31.55
CA LEU A 130 1.15 -29.82 -32.78
C LEU A 130 0.27 -30.41 -33.86
N SER A 131 -0.58 -31.38 -33.54
CA SER A 131 -1.50 -31.98 -34.52
C SER A 131 -2.44 -30.93 -35.13
N ASP A 132 -2.94 -30.01 -34.33
CA ASP A 132 -3.74 -28.87 -34.81
C ASP A 132 -2.95 -27.93 -35.74
N CYS A 133 -1.63 -27.92 -35.59
CA CYS A 133 -0.69 -27.12 -36.39
C CYS A 133 0.01 -27.96 -37.47
N HIS A 134 -0.64 -29.03 -37.97
CA HIS A 134 -0.08 -29.93 -38.99
C HIS A 134 1.29 -30.54 -38.65
N ASN A 135 1.54 -30.76 -37.36
CA ASN A 135 2.81 -31.22 -36.80
C ASN A 135 4.02 -30.32 -37.14
N ASP A 136 3.78 -29.01 -37.38
CA ASP A 136 4.83 -28.03 -37.61
C ASP A 136 5.13 -27.20 -36.35
N PRO A 137 6.31 -27.38 -35.72
CA PRO A 137 6.75 -26.61 -34.57
C PRO A 137 6.74 -25.09 -34.78
N GLN A 138 7.11 -24.61 -35.97
CA GLN A 138 7.19 -23.16 -36.23
C GLN A 138 5.80 -22.53 -36.31
N THR A 139 4.84 -23.26 -36.87
CA THR A 139 3.44 -22.83 -36.88
C THR A 139 2.86 -22.80 -35.47
N LEU A 140 3.18 -23.79 -34.63
CA LEU A 140 2.79 -23.77 -33.23
C LEU A 140 3.41 -22.59 -32.46
N THR A 141 4.70 -22.32 -32.62
CA THR A 141 5.37 -21.17 -31.97
C THR A 141 4.67 -19.85 -32.32
N ARG A 142 4.42 -19.60 -33.61
CA ARG A 142 3.71 -18.39 -34.06
C ARG A 142 2.30 -18.30 -33.48
N ARG A 143 1.57 -19.41 -33.40
CA ARG A 143 0.24 -19.46 -32.77
C ARG A 143 0.32 -19.10 -31.29
N VAL A 144 1.27 -19.67 -30.54
CA VAL A 144 1.45 -19.38 -29.11
C VAL A 144 1.79 -17.91 -28.87
N LEU A 145 2.68 -17.32 -29.68
CA LEU A 145 3.01 -15.89 -29.60
C LEU A 145 1.80 -15.00 -29.92
N ALA A 146 1.02 -15.33 -30.96
CA ALA A 146 -0.20 -14.58 -31.29
C ALA A 146 -1.21 -14.60 -30.12
N ILE A 147 -1.39 -15.75 -29.48
CA ILE A 147 -2.26 -15.87 -28.30
C ILE A 147 -1.72 -15.06 -27.13
N TRP A 148 -0.40 -15.08 -26.91
CA TRP A 148 0.22 -14.25 -25.88
C TRP A 148 -0.04 -12.76 -26.09
N ASP A 149 0.10 -12.28 -27.32
CA ASP A 149 -0.17 -10.89 -27.68
C ASP A 149 -1.66 -10.54 -27.50
N GLU A 150 -2.57 -11.44 -27.87
CA GLU A 150 -4.02 -11.30 -27.65
C GLU A 150 -4.38 -11.16 -26.16
N LEU A 151 -3.69 -11.89 -25.27
CA LEU A 151 -3.95 -11.82 -23.83
C LEU A 151 -3.55 -10.47 -23.21
N GLY A 152 -2.70 -9.68 -23.88
CA GLY A 152 -2.34 -8.34 -23.40
C GLY A 152 -1.66 -8.33 -22.02
N LEU A 153 -1.00 -9.42 -21.63
CA LEU A 153 -0.36 -9.56 -20.31
C LEU A 153 1.01 -8.89 -20.29
N LEU A 154 1.38 -8.28 -19.16
CA LEU A 154 2.71 -7.70 -18.92
C LEU A 154 3.16 -6.69 -20.02
N GLN A 155 2.23 -6.00 -20.67
CA GLN A 155 2.52 -5.08 -21.80
C GLN A 155 3.35 -3.85 -21.43
N LYS A 156 3.50 -3.56 -20.14
CA LYS A 156 4.20 -2.38 -19.62
C LYS A 156 5.25 -2.80 -18.61
N THR A 157 6.44 -2.23 -18.73
CA THR A 157 7.44 -2.36 -17.67
C THR A 157 6.95 -1.70 -16.39
N PRO A 158 7.42 -2.14 -15.20
CA PRO A 158 7.05 -1.51 -13.93
C PRO A 158 7.33 0.01 -13.89
N ALA A 159 8.41 0.45 -14.55
CA ALA A 159 8.75 1.87 -14.64
C ALA A 159 7.74 2.67 -15.47
N LYS A 160 7.28 2.12 -16.61
CA LYS A 160 6.26 2.74 -17.45
C LYS A 160 4.91 2.79 -16.74
N ALA A 161 4.49 1.68 -16.13
CA ALA A 161 3.26 1.62 -15.34
C ALA A 161 3.26 2.65 -14.20
N TYR A 162 4.39 2.78 -13.48
CA TYR A 162 4.54 3.79 -12.43
C TYR A 162 4.46 5.23 -12.97
N SER A 163 5.06 5.51 -14.13
CA SER A 163 5.02 6.84 -14.76
C SER A 163 3.61 7.23 -15.18
N GLU A 164 2.88 6.32 -15.84
CA GLU A 164 1.49 6.55 -16.27
C GLU A 164 0.57 6.78 -15.07
N LEU A 165 0.72 5.97 -14.02
CA LEU A 165 0.01 6.14 -12.77
C LEU A 165 0.32 7.50 -12.12
N GLY A 166 1.59 7.95 -12.15
CA GLY A 166 1.97 9.29 -11.69
C GLY A 166 1.33 10.43 -12.50
N HIS A 167 1.12 10.24 -13.81
CA HIS A 167 0.38 11.18 -14.64
C HIS A 167 -1.11 11.21 -14.29
N ARG A 168 -1.76 10.04 -14.13
CA ARG A 168 -3.16 9.95 -13.70
C ARG A 168 -3.39 10.66 -12.37
N GLU A 169 -2.53 10.42 -11.39
CA GLU A 169 -2.62 11.10 -10.10
C GLU A 169 -2.45 12.61 -10.24
N ARG A 170 -1.47 13.08 -11.03
CA ARG A 170 -1.31 14.51 -11.30
C ARG A 170 -2.58 15.15 -11.83
N ASP A 171 -3.21 14.50 -12.79
CA ASP A 171 -4.38 15.05 -13.44
C ASP A 171 -5.58 15.06 -12.48
N ARG A 172 -5.76 14.02 -11.65
CA ARG A 172 -6.74 14.01 -10.54
C ARG A 172 -6.55 15.19 -9.58
N TYR A 173 -5.32 15.44 -9.14
CA TYR A 173 -5.03 16.57 -8.25
C TYR A 173 -5.26 17.94 -8.91
N ARG A 174 -5.09 18.06 -10.24
CA ARG A 174 -5.42 19.30 -10.97
C ARG A 174 -6.92 19.54 -11.07
N GLU A 175 -7.70 18.47 -11.14
CA GLU A 175 -9.15 18.51 -11.22
C GLU A 175 -9.83 18.71 -9.86
N MET A 176 -9.08 18.57 -8.76
CA MET A 176 -9.60 18.77 -7.41
C MET A 176 -10.19 20.18 -7.26
N LEU A 177 -11.43 20.27 -6.76
CA LEU A 177 -12.19 21.52 -6.70
C LEU A 177 -12.43 22.18 -8.08
N GLY A 178 -12.38 21.38 -9.15
CA GLY A 178 -12.81 21.77 -10.49
C GLY A 178 -14.33 21.91 -10.62
N ALA A 179 -14.83 22.18 -11.82
CA ALA A 179 -16.24 22.55 -12.05
C ALA A 179 -17.26 21.54 -11.48
N ALA A 180 -17.00 20.23 -11.64
CA ALA A 180 -17.88 19.19 -11.13
C ALA A 180 -17.90 19.16 -9.58
N ASP A 181 -16.75 19.29 -8.93
CA ASP A 181 -16.66 19.37 -7.47
C ASP A 181 -17.32 20.66 -6.95
N GLN A 182 -17.12 21.81 -7.60
CA GLN A 182 -17.77 23.07 -7.22
C GLN A 182 -19.29 22.98 -7.32
N GLN A 183 -19.79 22.38 -8.42
CA GLN A 183 -21.23 22.14 -8.56
C GLN A 183 -21.75 21.18 -7.49
N ARG A 184 -20.98 20.16 -7.13
CA ARG A 184 -21.32 19.22 -6.06
C ARG A 184 -21.40 19.94 -4.71
N LEU A 185 -20.41 20.76 -4.38
CA LEU A 185 -20.37 21.53 -3.14
C LEU A 185 -21.53 22.53 -3.07
N ALA A 186 -21.90 23.18 -4.18
CA ALA A 186 -23.07 24.06 -4.22
C ALA A 186 -24.39 23.32 -3.90
N LEU A 187 -24.53 22.06 -4.34
CA LEU A 187 -25.68 21.23 -3.94
C LEU A 187 -25.68 20.95 -2.44
N VAL A 188 -24.52 20.68 -1.85
CA VAL A 188 -24.38 20.47 -0.41
C VAL A 188 -24.71 21.75 0.35
N ASP A 189 -24.20 22.90 -0.10
CA ASP A 189 -24.40 24.20 0.54
C ASP A 189 -25.89 24.58 0.59
N ALA A 190 -26.66 24.21 -0.44
CA ALA A 190 -28.10 24.44 -0.53
C ALA A 190 -28.94 23.56 0.42
N LEU A 191 -28.37 22.49 1.00
CA LEU A 191 -29.08 21.64 1.96
C LEU A 191 -29.31 22.40 3.28
N PRO A 192 -30.43 22.14 3.97
CA PRO A 192 -30.68 22.75 5.27
C PRO A 192 -29.61 22.34 6.27
N ASP A 193 -29.23 23.27 7.14
CA ASP A 193 -28.29 22.96 8.21
C ASP A 193 -28.94 22.01 9.21
N GLN A 194 -28.22 20.97 9.60
CA GLN A 194 -28.69 20.05 10.63
C GLN A 194 -28.52 20.69 12.02
N PRO A 195 -29.53 20.65 12.90
CA PRO A 195 -29.49 21.25 14.24
C PRO A 195 -28.63 20.44 15.24
N VAL A 196 -27.54 19.83 14.76
CA VAL A 196 -26.63 19.04 15.58
C VAL A 196 -25.65 20.00 16.25
N LYS A 197 -25.61 20.00 17.59
CA LYS A 197 -24.55 20.70 18.33
C LYS A 197 -23.20 20.24 17.81
N PRO A 198 -22.24 21.14 17.54
CA PRO A 198 -20.91 20.72 17.11
C PRO A 198 -20.30 19.85 18.22
N GLY A 199 -20.29 18.53 18.00
CA GLY A 199 -19.51 17.60 18.80
C GLY A 199 -18.04 17.82 18.48
N ARG A 200 -17.15 17.53 19.45
CA ARG A 200 -15.71 17.47 19.16
C ARG A 200 -15.43 16.27 18.28
N PHE A 201 -14.56 16.43 17.29
CA PHE A 201 -14.06 15.32 16.49
C PHE A 201 -13.17 14.42 17.35
N THR A 202 -13.26 13.12 17.15
CA THR A 202 -12.40 12.13 17.83
C THR A 202 -10.94 12.25 17.40
N LYS A 203 -10.69 12.67 16.16
CA LYS A 203 -9.38 13.04 15.63
C LYS A 203 -9.52 13.96 14.42
N LEU A 204 -8.48 14.73 14.11
CA LEU A 204 -8.34 15.45 12.84
C LEU A 204 -6.91 15.33 12.30
N GLY A 205 -6.77 15.44 10.98
CA GLY A 205 -5.48 15.36 10.30
C GLY A 205 -4.90 16.73 9.96
N LEU A 206 -3.59 16.88 10.08
CA LEU A 206 -2.82 18.00 9.53
C LEU A 206 -1.85 17.46 8.47
N ILE A 207 -1.85 18.09 7.30
CA ILE A 207 -0.97 17.77 6.17
C ILE A 207 -0.08 18.98 5.88
N PRO A 208 1.15 19.01 6.45
CA PRO A 208 2.12 20.06 6.14
C PRO A 208 2.66 19.95 4.71
N ALA A 209 2.87 18.71 4.25
CA ALA A 209 3.41 18.42 2.94
C ALA A 209 3.12 16.99 2.51
N MET A 210 3.00 16.77 1.21
CA MET A 210 2.81 15.44 0.62
C MET A 210 4.10 14.79 0.10
N GLY A 211 5.22 15.51 0.20
CA GLY A 211 6.57 15.17 -0.24
C GLY A 211 7.30 14.01 0.46
N CYS A 212 7.29 12.78 -0.08
CA CYS A 212 8.18 11.66 0.26
C CYS A 212 9.13 11.18 -0.89
N PRO A 213 10.45 11.08 -0.70
CA PRO A 213 11.38 10.60 -1.73
C PRO A 213 11.42 9.06 -1.87
N GLN A 214 10.78 8.32 -0.97
CA GLN A 214 11.03 6.88 -0.80
C GLN A 214 10.36 6.00 -1.86
N THR A 215 9.31 6.48 -2.53
CA THR A 215 8.58 5.73 -3.59
C THR A 215 8.16 4.31 -3.14
N CYS A 216 7.55 4.15 -1.96
CA CYS A 216 7.11 2.82 -1.49
C CYS A 216 6.07 2.19 -2.44
N ARG A 217 6.09 0.86 -2.62
CA ARG A 217 5.23 0.15 -3.60
C ARG A 217 3.73 0.15 -3.25
N HIS A 218 3.37 0.43 -1.99
CA HIS A 218 1.97 0.59 -1.57
C HIS A 218 1.55 2.06 -1.40
N CYS A 219 2.41 3.01 -1.74
CA CYS A 219 2.15 4.41 -1.47
C CYS A 219 1.01 4.94 -2.35
N MET A 220 0.02 5.57 -1.70
CA MET A 220 -1.04 6.33 -2.37
C MET A 220 -0.49 7.62 -3.01
N PHE A 221 0.43 8.31 -2.33
CA PHE A 221 0.89 9.66 -2.68
C PHE A 221 2.13 9.67 -3.60
N ILE A 222 1.93 9.13 -4.79
CA ILE A 222 2.96 8.99 -5.83
C ILE A 222 3.21 10.27 -6.64
N TRP A 223 2.23 11.17 -6.70
CA TRP A 223 2.37 12.51 -7.27
C TRP A 223 1.91 13.56 -6.26
N ARG A 224 2.44 14.79 -6.40
CA ARG A 224 2.20 15.90 -5.45
C ARG A 224 2.02 17.22 -6.17
N PRO A 225 1.05 18.04 -5.72
CA PRO A 225 0.99 19.44 -6.12
C PRO A 225 2.25 20.16 -5.65
N PRO A 226 2.98 20.86 -6.55
CA PRO A 226 4.03 21.76 -6.10
C PRO A 226 3.39 22.94 -5.35
N SER A 227 3.73 23.11 -4.07
CA SER A 227 3.37 24.32 -3.32
C SER A 227 4.43 25.39 -3.60
N LYS A 228 4.05 26.51 -4.23
CA LYS A 228 4.95 27.62 -4.51
C LYS A 228 5.24 28.46 -3.26
N ASP A 229 4.25 28.56 -2.38
CA ASP A 229 4.33 29.25 -1.10
C ASP A 229 4.06 28.24 0.03
N GLN A 230 4.63 28.49 1.22
CA GLN A 230 4.21 27.82 2.44
C GLN A 230 3.29 28.79 3.19
N PRO A 231 1.95 28.63 3.11
CA PRO A 231 1.04 29.46 3.89
C PRO A 231 1.33 29.32 5.39
N ASP A 232 1.04 30.36 6.18
CA ASP A 232 1.16 30.25 7.63
C ASP A 232 0.22 29.14 8.14
N ALA A 233 0.80 28.18 8.85
CA ALA A 233 0.06 27.07 9.42
C ALA A 233 -0.75 27.46 10.67
N GLY A 234 -0.48 28.64 11.26
CA GLY A 234 -1.12 29.13 12.49
C GLY A 234 -2.64 29.04 12.47
N PRO A 235 -3.34 29.70 11.52
CA PRO A 235 -4.81 29.67 11.46
C PRO A 235 -5.39 28.26 11.33
N VAL A 236 -4.72 27.37 10.59
CA VAL A 236 -5.15 25.97 10.44
C VAL A 236 -5.00 25.22 11.77
N MET A 237 -3.87 25.39 12.46
CA MET A 237 -3.63 24.77 13.76
C MET A 237 -4.59 25.27 14.83
N GLU A 238 -4.89 26.57 14.87
CA GLU A 238 -5.85 27.16 15.80
C GLU A 238 -7.26 26.60 15.59
N LEU A 239 -7.70 26.50 14.33
CA LEU A 239 -8.97 25.88 13.99
C LEU A 239 -9.01 24.43 14.48
N VAL A 240 -8.01 23.61 14.15
CA VAL A 240 -7.99 22.20 14.56
C VAL A 240 -7.94 22.05 16.09
N ASP A 241 -7.19 22.89 16.81
CA ASP A 241 -7.16 22.90 18.28
C ASP A 241 -8.55 23.14 18.89
N SER A 242 -9.38 23.96 18.25
CA SER A 242 -10.75 24.22 18.73
C SER A 242 -11.71 23.03 18.54
N LEU A 243 -11.39 22.10 17.63
CA LEU A 243 -12.32 21.08 17.15
C LEU A 243 -12.08 19.67 17.71
N THR A 244 -10.88 19.38 18.20
CA THR A 244 -10.52 18.03 18.70
C THR A 244 -9.51 18.11 19.83
N ASP A 245 -9.32 17.02 20.58
CA ASP A 245 -8.22 16.84 21.53
C ASP A 245 -7.11 15.91 20.98
N SER A 246 -7.25 15.44 19.74
CA SER A 246 -6.34 14.46 19.13
C SER A 246 -6.05 14.84 17.67
N VAL A 247 -4.77 15.06 17.36
CA VAL A 247 -4.34 15.46 16.02
C VAL A 247 -3.33 14.48 15.44
N LEU A 248 -3.45 14.18 14.16
CA LEU A 248 -2.48 13.37 13.40
C LEU A 248 -1.78 14.21 12.34
N PHE A 249 -0.47 14.35 12.47
CA PHE A 249 0.40 14.85 11.40
C PHE A 249 0.74 13.72 10.43
N THR A 250 0.33 13.86 9.17
CA THR A 250 0.52 12.83 8.13
C THR A 250 0.76 13.47 6.76
N GLY A 251 0.92 12.63 5.73
CA GLY A 251 1.14 13.03 4.35
C GLY A 251 2.37 12.34 3.76
N GLY A 252 3.32 13.14 3.28
CA GLY A 252 4.58 12.65 2.73
C GLY A 252 5.63 12.33 3.80
N ASP A 253 6.88 12.62 3.49
CA ASP A 253 7.97 12.59 4.46
C ASP A 253 8.02 13.93 5.19
N LEU A 254 7.59 13.91 6.46
CA LEU A 254 7.53 15.10 7.29
C LEU A 254 8.87 15.46 7.96
N THR A 255 9.96 14.77 7.65
CA THR A 255 11.29 15.03 8.24
C THR A 255 11.70 16.51 8.12
N ARG A 256 11.40 17.15 6.98
CA ARG A 256 11.70 18.57 6.74
C ARG A 256 10.65 19.54 7.30
N HIS A 257 9.57 19.02 7.87
CA HIS A 257 8.42 19.76 8.37
C HIS A 257 8.20 19.56 9.88
N MET A 258 9.17 18.96 10.58
CA MET A 258 9.12 18.69 12.02
C MET A 258 8.91 19.95 12.87
N ASP A 259 9.37 21.11 12.40
CA ASP A 259 9.18 22.37 13.13
C ASP A 259 7.70 22.75 13.28
N HIS A 260 6.85 22.42 12.30
CA HIS A 260 5.40 22.60 12.42
C HIS A 260 4.81 21.67 13.50
N PHE A 261 5.32 20.44 13.60
CA PHE A 261 4.89 19.52 14.66
C PHE A 261 5.30 20.04 16.05
N TYR A 262 6.53 20.52 16.20
CA TYR A 262 6.98 21.12 17.46
C TYR A 262 6.21 22.38 17.82
N ARG A 263 5.84 23.20 16.82
CA ARG A 263 5.01 24.39 16.98
C ARG A 263 3.63 24.02 17.50
N ALA A 264 2.95 23.08 16.85
CA ALA A 264 1.66 22.56 17.27
C ALA A 264 1.66 22.07 18.73
N ILE A 265 2.69 21.31 19.13
CA ILE A 265 2.84 20.85 20.52
C ILE A 265 2.92 22.02 21.51
N ARG A 266 3.53 23.15 21.14
CA ARG A 266 3.64 24.31 22.05
C ARG A 266 2.39 25.18 22.08
N GLU A 267 1.67 25.26 20.97
CA GLU A 267 0.63 26.28 20.75
C GLU A 267 -0.80 25.73 20.86
N MET A 268 -1.04 24.47 20.52
CA MET A 268 -2.39 23.87 20.52
C MET A 268 -2.78 23.43 21.93
N SER A 269 -3.58 24.24 22.61
CA SER A 269 -3.85 24.16 24.04
C SER A 269 -4.79 23.04 24.46
N HIS A 270 -5.73 22.67 23.59
CA HIS A 270 -6.76 21.66 23.85
C HIS A 270 -6.32 20.24 23.46
N ILE A 271 -5.32 20.13 22.58
CA ILE A 271 -4.79 18.83 22.16
C ILE A 271 -4.07 18.12 23.32
N CYS A 272 -4.53 16.89 23.57
CA CYS A 272 -3.95 15.96 24.53
C CYS A 272 -3.14 14.85 23.85
N THR A 273 -3.47 14.52 22.58
CA THR A 273 -2.75 13.49 21.82
C THR A 273 -2.19 14.08 20.53
N PHE A 274 -0.86 14.14 20.42
CA PHE A 274 -0.17 14.52 19.19
C PHE A 274 0.38 13.28 18.50
N ALA A 275 -0.31 12.79 17.47
CA ALA A 275 0.19 11.72 16.63
C ALA A 275 0.99 12.28 15.46
N ILE A 276 2.07 11.61 15.08
CA ILE A 276 2.81 11.90 13.85
C ILE A 276 3.22 10.60 13.16
N LEU A 277 2.95 10.51 11.87
CA LEU A 277 3.35 9.40 11.03
C LEU A 277 4.59 9.75 10.21
N LEU A 278 5.68 9.03 10.45
CA LEU A 278 6.95 9.15 9.73
C LEU A 278 7.34 7.80 9.11
N ASN A 279 8.20 7.82 8.10
CA ASN A 279 8.73 6.59 7.48
C ASN A 279 10.05 6.09 8.13
N GLY A 280 10.60 6.85 9.09
CA GLY A 280 11.85 6.56 9.79
C GLY A 280 13.12 7.10 9.12
N ASP A 281 13.02 7.79 7.98
CA ASP A 281 14.18 8.26 7.21
C ASP A 281 15.03 9.28 8.00
N PHE A 282 14.42 10.10 8.87
CA PHE A 282 15.13 11.07 9.72
C PHE A 282 16.18 10.43 10.64
N ALA A 283 16.03 9.16 11.01
CA ALA A 283 16.81 8.49 12.03
C ALA A 283 18.15 7.95 11.50
N VAL A 284 18.89 8.78 10.76
CA VAL A 284 20.14 8.44 10.07
C VAL A 284 21.21 7.91 11.02
N ASP A 285 21.23 8.40 12.26
CA ASP A 285 22.13 7.96 13.32
C ASP A 285 21.49 8.16 14.70
N LYS A 286 22.15 7.66 15.76
CA LYS A 286 21.65 7.78 17.14
C LYS A 286 21.56 9.23 17.61
N LYS A 287 22.52 10.09 17.27
CA LYS A 287 22.54 11.50 17.70
C LYS A 287 21.35 12.25 17.10
N THR A 288 21.15 12.15 15.79
CA THR A 288 20.03 12.76 15.07
C THR A 288 18.69 12.24 15.58
N THR A 289 18.59 10.94 15.84
CA THR A 289 17.36 10.34 16.41
C THR A 289 17.04 10.89 17.79
N ASN A 290 18.02 10.91 18.71
CA ASN A 290 17.82 11.46 20.06
C ASN A 290 17.50 12.96 19.99
N GLU A 291 18.10 13.70 19.06
CA GLU A 291 17.81 15.12 18.88
C GLU A 291 16.34 15.37 18.50
N VAL A 292 15.82 14.62 17.53
CA VAL A 292 14.40 14.74 17.11
C VAL A 292 13.45 14.42 18.27
N LEU A 293 13.70 13.34 19.01
CA LEU A 293 12.86 12.91 20.15
C LEU A 293 13.00 13.83 21.37
N ARG A 294 14.18 14.39 21.60
CA ARG A 294 14.43 15.42 22.63
C ARG A 294 13.62 16.66 22.33
N ARG A 295 13.66 17.18 21.09
CA ARG A 295 12.88 18.36 20.70
C ARG A 295 11.36 18.17 20.82
N MET A 296 10.86 16.96 20.58
CA MET A 296 9.46 16.59 20.88
C MET A 296 9.13 16.75 22.37
N THR A 297 10.00 16.22 23.24
CA THR A 297 9.82 16.28 24.70
C THR A 297 9.95 17.71 25.22
N GLU A 298 10.91 18.48 24.73
CA GLU A 298 11.08 19.89 25.08
C GLU A 298 9.90 20.76 24.67
N ALA A 299 9.29 20.47 23.51
CA ALA A 299 8.06 21.13 23.11
C ALA A 299 6.92 20.84 24.10
N LEU A 300 6.80 19.61 24.59
CA LEU A 300 5.82 19.22 25.61
C LEU A 300 6.08 19.85 26.98
N GLU A 301 7.35 20.10 27.34
CA GLU A 301 7.77 20.73 28.59
C GLU A 301 7.54 22.24 28.60
N LYS A 302 7.62 22.88 27.43
CA LYS A 302 7.33 24.31 27.25
C LYS A 302 5.84 24.64 27.32
N ARG A 303 4.94 23.64 27.33
CA ARG A 303 3.50 23.85 27.49
C ARG A 303 3.20 24.43 28.88
N PRO A 304 2.29 25.41 29.00
CA PRO A 304 1.83 25.91 30.29
C PRO A 304 1.33 24.80 31.22
N LYS A 305 1.74 24.81 32.49
CA LYS A 305 1.35 23.80 33.49
C LYS A 305 -0.17 23.69 33.72
N LYS A 306 -0.92 24.75 33.41
CA LYS A 306 -2.39 24.79 33.53
C LYS A 306 -3.13 24.05 32.41
N TRP A 307 -2.44 23.73 31.31
CA TRP A 307 -3.03 22.97 30.21
C TRP A 307 -3.08 21.48 30.52
N THR A 308 -4.02 20.78 29.90
CA THR A 308 -4.10 19.33 30.02
C THR A 308 -2.81 18.68 29.57
N ARG A 309 -2.40 17.63 30.29
CA ARG A 309 -1.17 16.90 30.02
C ARG A 309 -1.26 16.21 28.67
N ALA A 310 -0.44 16.65 27.73
CA ALA A 310 -0.35 16.04 26.41
C ALA A 310 0.65 14.87 26.33
N SER A 311 0.48 14.00 25.35
CA SER A 311 1.42 12.94 24.97
C SER A 311 1.64 12.92 23.46
N ILE A 312 2.68 12.22 23.03
CA ILE A 312 3.00 12.02 21.61
C ILE A 312 2.86 10.54 21.26
N LEU A 313 2.14 10.26 20.18
CA LEU A 313 2.13 8.96 19.52
C LEU A 313 3.02 9.05 18.28
N LEU A 314 4.26 8.56 18.39
CA LEU A 314 5.19 8.48 17.27
C LEU A 314 4.91 7.21 16.48
N GLN A 315 4.36 7.36 15.28
CA GLN A 315 4.07 6.26 14.38
C GLN A 315 5.14 6.18 13.30
N ILE A 316 5.74 5.00 13.13
CA ILE A 316 6.77 4.74 12.12
C ILE A 316 6.27 3.70 11.14
N SER A 317 6.19 4.04 9.85
CA SER A 317 5.91 3.06 8.81
C SER A 317 7.04 2.02 8.74
N PHE A 318 6.68 0.78 9.04
CA PHE A 318 7.60 -0.34 9.23
C PHE A 318 6.99 -1.61 8.64
N ASP A 319 7.37 -1.93 7.40
CA ASP A 319 6.84 -3.06 6.65
C ASP A 319 7.81 -3.51 5.54
N GLU A 320 7.49 -4.64 4.89
CA GLU A 320 8.31 -5.23 3.83
C GLU A 320 8.57 -4.28 2.65
N PHE A 321 7.71 -3.26 2.43
CA PHE A 321 7.80 -2.34 1.31
C PHE A 321 8.58 -1.06 1.66
N HIS A 322 8.45 -0.56 2.89
CA HIS A 322 9.23 0.58 3.38
C HIS A 322 10.71 0.23 3.55
N GLN A 323 11.01 -0.97 4.08
CA GLN A 323 12.36 -1.47 4.27
C GLN A 323 12.77 -2.49 3.19
N GLU A 324 12.11 -2.43 2.04
CA GLU A 324 12.37 -3.31 0.90
C GLU A 324 13.84 -3.25 0.46
N VAL A 325 14.45 -4.40 0.18
CA VAL A 325 15.76 -4.45 -0.49
C VAL A 325 15.54 -4.33 -1.99
N VAL A 326 16.11 -3.30 -2.59
CA VAL A 326 15.95 -2.94 -4.01
C VAL A 326 17.31 -2.82 -4.70
N VAL A 327 17.31 -2.92 -6.02
CA VAL A 327 18.48 -2.61 -6.85
C VAL A 327 18.55 -1.09 -7.04
N GLY A 328 19.69 -0.51 -6.69
CA GLY A 328 20.01 0.89 -6.89
C GLY A 328 20.31 1.22 -8.36
N LYS A 329 20.42 2.52 -8.67
CA LYS A 329 20.76 2.99 -10.02
C LYS A 329 22.17 2.56 -10.46
N ASP A 330 23.03 2.27 -9.51
CA ASP A 330 24.39 1.76 -9.68
C ASP A 330 24.45 0.21 -9.78
N GLY A 331 23.29 -0.46 -9.81
CA GLY A 331 23.18 -1.92 -9.84
C GLY A 331 23.41 -2.61 -8.49
N ARG A 332 23.71 -1.86 -7.42
CA ARG A 332 23.98 -2.43 -6.08
C ARG A 332 22.69 -2.57 -5.28
N LEU A 333 22.62 -3.57 -4.40
CA LEU A 333 21.49 -3.71 -3.49
C LEU A 333 21.53 -2.62 -2.41
N LYS A 334 20.36 -2.10 -2.06
CA LYS A 334 20.16 -1.21 -0.92
C LYS A 334 18.79 -1.43 -0.30
N GLU A 335 18.63 -1.12 0.97
CA GLU A 335 17.30 -0.96 1.55
C GLU A 335 16.70 0.39 1.10
N ARG A 336 15.40 0.42 0.82
CA ARG A 336 14.68 1.66 0.50
C ARG A 336 14.81 2.65 1.67
N ILE A 337 14.38 2.21 2.85
CA ILE A 337 14.70 2.84 4.14
C ILE A 337 15.48 1.81 4.96
N PRO A 338 16.70 2.10 5.43
CA PRO A 338 17.49 1.12 6.15
C PRO A 338 16.87 0.70 7.50
N VAL A 339 16.84 -0.60 7.78
CA VAL A 339 16.34 -1.14 9.07
C VAL A 339 17.15 -0.59 10.25
N CYS A 340 18.43 -0.28 10.05
CA CYS A 340 19.28 0.32 11.07
C CYS A 340 18.78 1.70 11.55
N ARG A 341 18.00 2.43 10.74
CA ARG A 341 17.34 3.69 11.14
C ARG A 341 16.15 3.42 12.05
N ILE A 342 15.37 2.38 11.76
CA ILE A 342 14.28 1.93 12.64
C ILE A 342 14.84 1.45 13.98
N ALA A 343 15.97 0.73 13.96
CA ALA A 343 16.67 0.33 15.17
C ALA A 343 17.14 1.53 16.02
N ASN A 344 17.58 2.64 15.40
CA ASN A 344 17.90 3.87 16.14
C ASN A 344 16.68 4.42 16.88
N ILE A 345 15.51 4.41 16.25
CA ILE A 345 14.25 4.90 16.85
C ILE A 345 13.81 3.98 18.00
N VAL A 346 13.78 2.68 17.76
CA VAL A 346 13.40 1.65 18.74
C VAL A 346 14.32 1.68 19.97
N GLU A 347 15.62 1.92 19.78
CA GLU A 347 16.58 2.05 20.88
C GLU A 347 16.36 3.32 21.71
N ALA A 348 16.03 4.45 21.06
CA ALA A 348 15.96 5.75 21.70
C ALA A 348 14.60 6.04 22.36
N ALA A 349 13.50 5.68 21.70
CA ALA A 349 12.14 6.04 22.12
C ALA A 349 11.79 5.67 23.58
N PRO A 350 12.16 4.49 24.12
CA PRO A 350 11.85 4.12 25.49
C PRO A 350 12.36 5.08 26.58
N ARG A 351 13.34 5.93 26.26
CA ARG A 351 13.91 6.93 27.19
C ARG A 351 13.00 8.15 27.37
N TYR A 352 12.05 8.37 26.46
CA TYR A 352 11.20 9.55 26.43
C TYR A 352 9.80 9.21 26.91
N SER A 353 9.52 9.52 28.18
CA SER A 353 8.36 8.95 28.88
C SER A 353 6.98 9.35 28.37
N ARG A 354 6.91 10.47 27.62
CA ARG A 354 5.68 11.01 27.03
C ARG A 354 5.56 10.71 25.53
N ILE A 355 6.45 9.88 24.98
CA ILE A 355 6.41 9.41 23.59
C ILE A 355 6.08 7.91 23.60
N GLN A 356 4.92 7.55 23.06
CA GLN A 356 4.56 6.17 22.76
C GLN A 356 5.00 5.87 21.32
N LEU A 357 5.84 4.85 21.13
CA LEU A 357 6.24 4.39 19.81
C LEU A 357 5.25 3.33 19.29
N GLY A 358 4.80 3.51 18.05
CA GLY A 358 4.06 2.51 17.29
C GLY A 358 4.71 2.27 15.92
N LEU A 359 4.92 1.01 15.57
CA LEU A 359 5.36 0.57 14.26
C LEU A 359 4.13 0.19 13.43
N LEU A 360 3.92 0.85 12.29
CA LEU A 360 2.79 0.60 11.40
C LEU A 360 3.21 -0.34 10.28
N HIS A 361 2.65 -1.53 10.29
CA HIS A 361 2.99 -2.62 9.39
C HIS A 361 1.87 -2.86 8.35
N LYS A 362 2.23 -3.44 7.20
CA LYS A 362 1.30 -3.84 6.16
C LYS A 362 1.19 -5.36 6.09
N GLN A 363 -0.03 -5.87 6.16
CA GLN A 363 -0.30 -7.31 6.22
C GLN A 363 0.19 -8.03 4.96
N THR A 364 1.04 -9.03 5.16
CA THR A 364 1.54 -9.94 4.12
C THR A 364 1.27 -11.39 4.52
N HIS A 365 1.75 -12.34 3.73
CA HIS A 365 1.66 -13.77 4.07
C HIS A 365 2.33 -14.13 5.40
N LEU A 366 3.27 -13.34 5.92
CA LEU A 366 3.93 -13.60 7.20
C LEU A 366 2.99 -13.40 8.41
N ASN A 367 1.94 -12.60 8.26
CA ASN A 367 0.98 -12.33 9.33
C ASN A 367 0.11 -13.55 9.69
N PHE A 368 0.11 -14.62 8.90
CA PHE A 368 -0.67 -15.84 9.17
C PHE A 368 -0.09 -16.71 10.29
N SER A 369 1.08 -16.36 10.83
CA SER A 369 1.67 -17.05 11.97
C SER A 369 2.65 -16.14 12.73
N MET A 370 3.28 -16.68 13.77
CA MET A 370 4.38 -16.01 14.47
C MET A 370 5.65 -15.86 13.62
N ASP A 371 5.66 -16.35 12.37
CA ASP A 371 6.73 -16.08 11.40
C ASP A 371 6.90 -14.58 11.16
N LEU A 372 5.84 -13.77 11.35
CA LEU A 372 5.91 -12.30 11.34
C LEU A 372 7.09 -11.77 12.16
N PHE A 373 7.40 -12.39 13.31
CA PHE A 373 8.47 -11.93 14.22
C PHE A 373 9.81 -12.64 14.01
N LYS A 374 9.82 -13.73 13.23
CA LYS A 374 11.00 -14.58 13.00
C LYS A 374 11.57 -14.46 11.58
N ARG A 375 10.85 -13.78 10.69
CA ARG A 375 11.21 -13.58 9.29
C ARG A 375 10.95 -12.13 8.88
N GLY A 376 11.28 -11.81 7.63
CA GLY A 376 10.98 -10.50 7.04
C GLY A 376 11.68 -9.33 7.74
N VAL A 377 11.04 -8.16 7.66
CA VAL A 377 11.54 -6.90 8.19
C VAL A 377 11.66 -6.90 9.72
N PHE A 378 10.75 -7.58 10.43
CA PHE A 378 10.81 -7.66 11.89
C PHE A 378 12.05 -8.43 12.36
N ASN A 379 12.35 -9.57 11.74
CA ASN A 379 13.55 -10.31 12.08
C ASN A 379 14.83 -9.51 11.77
N ARG A 380 14.86 -8.78 10.65
CA ARG A 380 15.98 -7.88 10.33
C ARG A 380 16.17 -6.81 11.42
N LEU A 381 15.08 -6.26 11.95
CA LEU A 381 15.12 -5.32 13.07
C LEU A 381 15.65 -6.01 14.34
N ALA A 382 15.16 -7.21 14.66
CA ALA A 382 15.60 -7.98 15.82
C ALA A 382 17.10 -8.33 15.75
N GLU A 383 17.60 -8.76 14.57
CA GLU A 383 19.02 -9.04 14.34
C GLU A 383 19.89 -7.79 14.50
N GLU A 384 19.46 -6.66 13.93
CA GLU A 384 20.18 -5.39 14.05
C GLU A 384 20.24 -4.90 15.50
N LEU A 385 19.13 -5.02 16.25
CA LEU A 385 19.10 -4.75 17.69
C LEU A 385 19.99 -5.73 18.47
N GLY A 386 20.00 -7.00 18.09
CA GLY A 386 20.86 -8.04 18.65
C GLY A 386 22.35 -7.72 18.52
N ARG A 387 22.80 -7.27 17.34
CA ARG A 387 24.18 -6.79 17.11
C ARG A 387 24.53 -5.62 18.02
N ARG A 388 23.55 -4.79 18.36
CA ARG A 388 23.68 -3.66 19.29
C ARG A 388 23.51 -4.07 20.76
N LYS A 389 23.49 -5.38 21.06
CA LYS A 389 23.33 -5.96 22.41
C LYS A 389 22.00 -5.61 23.07
N HIS A 390 20.94 -5.44 22.27
CA HIS A 390 19.57 -5.39 22.72
C HIS A 390 18.90 -6.74 22.49
N GLN A 391 17.99 -7.11 23.38
CA GLN A 391 17.12 -8.26 23.23
C GLN A 391 15.69 -7.75 23.18
N LEU A 392 14.90 -8.29 22.25
CA LEU A 392 13.49 -7.97 22.06
C LEU A 392 12.64 -9.09 22.65
N GLN A 393 11.59 -8.73 23.38
CA GLN A 393 10.61 -9.67 23.92
C GLN A 393 9.20 -9.28 23.48
N ILE A 394 8.50 -10.19 22.83
CA ILE A 394 7.07 -10.04 22.52
C ILE A 394 6.28 -10.19 23.83
N LEU A 395 5.45 -9.20 24.14
CA LEU A 395 4.60 -9.20 25.33
C LEU A 395 3.22 -9.76 25.03
N SER A 396 2.62 -9.32 23.92
CA SER A 396 1.27 -9.73 23.54
C SER A 396 1.09 -9.67 22.03
N THR A 397 0.13 -10.45 21.54
CA THR A 397 -0.34 -10.41 20.16
C THR A 397 -1.87 -10.50 20.16
N THR A 398 -2.51 -9.80 19.24
CA THR A 398 -3.96 -9.81 19.05
C THR A 398 -4.27 -10.16 17.60
N PRO A 399 -5.12 -11.17 17.36
CA PRO A 399 -5.49 -11.54 16.01
C PRO A 399 -6.43 -10.51 15.36
N ALA A 400 -6.44 -10.46 14.03
CA ALA A 400 -7.48 -9.80 13.28
C ALA A 400 -8.83 -10.45 13.61
N PRO A 401 -9.92 -9.67 13.70
CA PRO A 401 -11.23 -10.20 14.08
C PRO A 401 -11.73 -11.26 13.09
N ARG A 402 -11.41 -11.08 11.80
CA ARG A 402 -11.87 -11.94 10.70
C ARG A 402 -10.72 -12.78 10.14
N GLN A 403 -11.07 -13.95 9.63
CA GLN A 403 -10.16 -14.77 8.84
C GLN A 403 -9.94 -14.14 7.46
N LYS A 404 -8.72 -14.26 6.92
CA LYS A 404 -8.39 -13.86 5.55
C LYS A 404 -7.75 -15.02 4.80
N VAL A 405 -7.63 -14.87 3.49
CA VAL A 405 -7.01 -15.86 2.60
C VAL A 405 -5.51 -15.57 2.49
N ASN A 406 -4.68 -16.61 2.60
CA ASN A 406 -3.24 -16.46 2.41
C ASN A 406 -2.94 -16.21 0.91
N PRO A 407 -2.33 -15.06 0.54
CA PRO A 407 -2.08 -14.72 -0.86
C PRO A 407 -1.08 -15.66 -1.55
N MET A 408 -0.26 -16.39 -0.76
CA MET A 408 0.71 -17.36 -1.27
C MET A 408 0.16 -18.80 -1.32
N SER A 409 -0.98 -19.02 -0.66
CA SER A 409 -1.64 -20.33 -0.54
C SER A 409 -3.16 -20.12 -0.48
N PRO A 410 -3.85 -19.89 -1.61
CA PRO A 410 -5.27 -19.49 -1.61
C PRO A 410 -6.23 -20.47 -0.93
N GLY A 411 -5.86 -21.75 -0.80
CA GLY A 411 -6.60 -22.75 -0.03
C GLY A 411 -6.47 -22.62 1.49
N GLN A 412 -5.55 -21.80 1.98
CA GLN A 412 -5.31 -21.57 3.41
C GLN A 412 -6.01 -20.29 3.87
N ARG A 413 -6.83 -20.41 4.92
CA ARG A 413 -7.47 -19.30 5.63
C ARG A 413 -7.03 -19.25 7.08
N GLY A 414 -6.97 -18.05 7.66
CA GLY A 414 -6.61 -17.89 9.07
C GLY A 414 -6.79 -16.47 9.58
N GLN A 415 -6.88 -16.33 10.91
CA GLN A 415 -6.78 -15.03 11.56
C GLN A 415 -5.31 -14.59 11.56
N LEU A 416 -5.09 -13.33 11.23
CA LEU A 416 -3.76 -12.74 11.10
C LEU A 416 -3.32 -12.14 12.42
N VAL A 417 -2.02 -12.11 12.72
CA VAL A 417 -1.50 -11.19 13.74
C VAL A 417 -1.76 -9.77 13.27
N LYS A 418 -2.65 -9.05 13.95
CA LYS A 418 -3.03 -7.67 13.65
C LYS A 418 -2.24 -6.71 14.52
N ASP A 419 -2.37 -6.86 15.83
CA ASP A 419 -1.69 -6.01 16.80
C ASP A 419 -0.70 -6.83 17.62
N ALA A 420 0.39 -6.21 18.04
CA ALA A 420 1.33 -6.78 18.96
C ALA A 420 1.99 -5.68 19.81
N SER A 421 2.50 -6.08 20.96
CA SER A 421 3.37 -5.23 21.75
C SER A 421 4.64 -5.98 22.11
N PHE A 422 5.75 -5.27 22.15
CA PHE A 422 7.05 -5.83 22.50
C PHE A 422 7.88 -4.80 23.25
N VAL A 423 8.91 -5.27 23.95
CA VAL A 423 9.84 -4.43 24.70
C VAL A 423 11.27 -4.75 24.33
N LEU A 424 12.17 -3.81 24.61
CA LEU A 424 13.58 -4.11 24.75
C LEU A 424 13.82 -4.54 26.19
N SER A 425 14.58 -5.61 26.45
CA SER A 425 14.80 -6.11 27.83
C SER A 425 15.40 -5.07 28.78
N ARG A 426 16.09 -4.05 28.26
CA ARG A 426 16.61 -2.92 29.05
C ARG A 426 15.55 -1.89 29.47
N TYR A 427 14.36 -1.96 28.87
CA TYR A 427 13.23 -1.05 29.09
C TYR A 427 11.92 -1.85 29.20
N PRO A 428 11.78 -2.74 30.20
CA PRO A 428 10.65 -3.66 30.31
C PRO A 428 9.29 -2.96 30.48
N ASP A 429 9.27 -1.75 31.04
CA ASP A 429 8.03 -0.99 31.29
C ASP A 429 7.67 -0.04 30.14
N ARG A 430 8.32 -0.18 28.99
CA ARG A 430 8.18 0.71 27.82
C ARG A 430 7.77 -0.09 26.59
N PRO A 431 6.51 -0.52 26.50
CA PRO A 431 6.03 -1.28 25.35
C PRO A 431 6.12 -0.44 24.07
N ILE A 432 6.53 -1.08 23.00
CA ILE A 432 6.49 -0.59 21.63
C ILE A 432 5.35 -1.33 20.94
N LEU A 433 4.46 -0.57 20.30
CA LEU A 433 3.30 -1.11 19.62
C LEU A 433 3.68 -1.51 18.19
N LEU A 434 3.04 -2.54 17.66
CA LEU A 434 3.04 -2.91 16.26
C LEU A 434 1.59 -3.11 15.82
N THR A 435 1.14 -2.38 14.82
CA THR A 435 -0.22 -2.53 14.25
C THR A 435 -0.12 -2.78 12.77
N SER A 436 -0.77 -3.85 12.31
CA SER A 436 -0.77 -4.31 10.92
C SER A 436 -2.11 -4.04 10.24
N SER A 437 -2.06 -3.34 9.10
CA SER A 437 -3.23 -3.00 8.27
C SER A 437 -3.14 -3.67 6.89
N THR A 438 -4.27 -3.89 6.23
CA THR A 438 -4.30 -4.28 4.82
C THR A 438 -3.77 -3.15 3.93
N ILE A 439 -3.51 -3.50 2.67
CA ILE A 439 -3.20 -2.55 1.61
C ILE A 439 -4.43 -2.46 0.72
N ASP A 440 -4.97 -1.26 0.61
CA ASP A 440 -5.95 -0.94 -0.43
C ASP A 440 -5.20 -0.62 -1.72
N ALA A 441 -5.64 -1.21 -2.82
CA ALA A 441 -4.91 -1.18 -4.09
C ALA A 441 -5.18 0.09 -4.92
N TYR A 442 -5.02 1.26 -4.30
CA TYR A 442 -5.00 2.57 -4.98
C TYR A 442 -3.57 3.12 -5.09
N GLY A 443 -3.33 4.04 -6.02
CA GLY A 443 -2.01 4.61 -6.25
C GLY A 443 -1.01 3.51 -6.62
N ARG A 444 0.20 3.50 -6.05
CA ARG A 444 1.20 2.49 -6.47
C ARG A 444 0.79 1.07 -6.14
N ALA A 445 -0.07 0.90 -5.13
CA ALA A 445 -0.54 -0.41 -4.70
C ALA A 445 -1.32 -1.15 -5.81
N GLU A 446 -1.87 -0.43 -6.80
CA GLU A 446 -2.48 -1.00 -8.01
C GLU A 446 -1.53 -1.94 -8.77
N THR A 447 -0.22 -1.74 -8.64
CA THR A 447 0.82 -2.49 -9.35
C THR A 447 1.37 -3.68 -8.56
N LEU A 448 0.86 -3.94 -7.35
CA LEU A 448 1.30 -5.07 -6.53
C LEU A 448 0.74 -6.38 -7.08
N GLU A 449 1.54 -7.42 -7.01
CA GLU A 449 1.12 -8.76 -7.45
C GLU A 449 0.19 -9.40 -6.43
N ALA A 450 -0.67 -10.33 -6.89
CA ALA A 450 -1.65 -11.00 -6.04
C ALA A 450 -1.03 -11.69 -4.81
N GLY A 451 0.20 -12.21 -4.94
CA GLY A 451 0.94 -12.87 -3.87
C GLY A 451 1.52 -11.93 -2.80
N GLU A 452 1.53 -10.62 -3.03
CA GLU A 452 2.27 -9.67 -2.19
C GLU A 452 1.44 -9.06 -1.06
N LEU A 453 0.11 -9.04 -1.19
CA LEU A 453 -0.78 -8.36 -0.25
C LEU A 453 -1.93 -9.24 0.20
N VAL A 454 -2.36 -9.05 1.46
CA VAL A 454 -3.55 -9.68 2.00
C VAL A 454 -4.78 -8.80 1.68
N LYS A 455 -5.79 -9.40 1.05
CA LYS A 455 -7.07 -8.75 0.76
C LYS A 455 -8.09 -9.01 1.88
N ASP A 456 -8.97 -8.04 2.14
CA ASP A 456 -10.13 -8.17 3.03
C ASP A 456 -11.41 -8.54 2.25
N GLN A 457 -11.31 -9.60 1.45
CA GLN A 457 -12.40 -10.09 0.62
C GLN A 457 -13.60 -10.58 1.46
N GLY A 458 -13.35 -11.13 2.66
CA GLY A 458 -14.42 -11.50 3.58
C GLY A 458 -15.29 -10.31 3.98
N LEU A 459 -14.66 -9.22 4.41
CA LEU A 459 -15.38 -7.98 4.74
C LEU A 459 -16.09 -7.40 3.51
N LEU A 460 -15.47 -7.43 2.33
CA LEU A 460 -16.12 -6.97 1.10
C LEU A 460 -17.42 -7.75 0.83
N GLN A 461 -17.40 -9.07 0.93
CA GLN A 461 -18.60 -9.90 0.72
C GLN A 461 -19.69 -9.66 1.78
N GLU A 462 -19.30 -9.40 3.04
CA GLU A 462 -20.24 -9.02 4.10
C GLU A 462 -20.93 -7.68 3.80
N VAL A 463 -20.16 -6.67 3.40
CA VAL A 463 -20.67 -5.36 2.99
C VAL A 463 -21.61 -5.47 1.79
N LEU A 464 -21.21 -6.19 0.73
CA LEU A 464 -22.04 -6.42 -0.46
C LEU A 464 -23.34 -7.17 -0.14
N ALA A 465 -23.36 -7.95 0.94
CA ALA A 465 -24.56 -8.62 1.43
C ALA A 465 -25.39 -7.77 2.42
N GLY A 466 -25.06 -6.49 2.60
CA GLY A 466 -25.75 -5.56 3.50
C GLY A 466 -25.45 -5.77 4.98
N ARG A 467 -24.37 -6.48 5.32
CA ARG A 467 -23.98 -6.82 6.71
C ARG A 467 -22.67 -6.15 7.10
N VAL A 468 -22.68 -4.84 7.31
CA VAL A 468 -21.49 -4.11 7.79
C VAL A 468 -21.26 -4.43 9.27
N PRO A 469 -20.11 -5.02 9.68
CA PRO A 469 -19.83 -5.30 11.08
C PRO A 469 -19.74 -4.02 11.92
N GLU A 470 -20.11 -4.11 13.21
CA GLU A 470 -20.00 -2.99 14.13
C GLU A 470 -18.55 -2.46 14.20
N GLY A 471 -18.41 -1.12 14.13
CA GLY A 471 -17.12 -0.44 14.14
C GLY A 471 -16.39 -0.40 12.80
N GLU A 472 -16.86 -1.11 11.77
CA GLU A 472 -16.33 -0.97 10.40
C GLU A 472 -17.03 0.19 9.70
N VAL A 473 -16.26 1.24 9.41
CA VAL A 473 -16.75 2.44 8.75
C VAL A 473 -15.74 2.93 7.71
N PHE A 474 -16.23 3.69 6.73
CA PHE A 474 -15.35 4.48 5.87
C PHE A 474 -14.96 5.76 6.62
N ASP A 475 -13.67 5.97 6.87
CA ASP A 475 -13.21 7.10 7.69
C ASP A 475 -13.39 8.43 6.93
N ILE A 476 -14.35 9.22 7.40
CA ILE A 476 -14.71 10.55 6.88
C ILE A 476 -14.18 11.70 7.75
N ASP A 477 -13.27 11.42 8.69
CA ASP A 477 -12.59 12.49 9.40
C ASP A 477 -11.83 13.39 8.41
N MET A 478 -11.70 14.67 8.74
CA MET A 478 -11.07 15.64 7.85
C MET A 478 -9.56 15.71 8.04
N MET A 479 -8.87 15.91 6.93
CA MET A 479 -7.47 16.28 6.87
C MET A 479 -7.34 17.71 6.33
N PHE A 480 -6.73 18.59 7.12
CA PHE A 480 -6.48 19.97 6.75
C PHE A 480 -5.07 20.10 6.18
N TRP A 481 -4.99 20.51 4.92
CA TRP A 481 -3.74 20.76 4.23
C TRP A 481 -3.32 22.20 4.49
N PHE A 482 -2.03 22.45 4.71
CA PHE A 482 -1.56 23.83 4.90
C PHE A 482 -1.78 24.70 3.66
N SER A 483 -1.90 24.09 2.47
CA SER A 483 -2.30 24.76 1.22
C SER A 483 -3.77 25.21 1.19
N GLY A 484 -4.58 24.83 2.18
CA GLY A 484 -5.98 25.22 2.33
C GLY A 484 -6.97 24.11 2.01
N TRP A 485 -6.62 23.08 1.25
CA TRP A 485 -7.55 21.98 0.98
C TRP A 485 -7.97 21.25 2.25
N VAL A 486 -9.26 20.86 2.31
CA VAL A 486 -9.80 20.03 3.39
C VAL A 486 -10.40 18.77 2.76
N THR A 487 -9.76 17.62 2.99
CA THR A 487 -10.12 16.34 2.35
C THR A 487 -10.49 15.28 3.38
N LEU A 488 -11.01 14.13 2.95
CA LEU A 488 -11.29 13.00 3.87
C LEU A 488 -10.06 12.09 4.06
N PHE A 489 -9.95 11.45 5.24
CA PHE A 489 -8.87 10.49 5.54
C PHE A 489 -8.81 9.29 4.59
N SER A 490 -9.95 8.65 4.30
CA SER A 490 -9.99 7.46 3.42
C SER A 490 -10.13 7.77 1.92
N ALA A 491 -10.38 9.03 1.56
CA ALA A 491 -10.61 9.48 0.19
C ALA A 491 -10.12 10.91 -0.01
N VAL A 492 -8.82 11.05 -0.29
CA VAL A 492 -8.18 12.37 -0.48
C VAL A 492 -8.71 13.14 -1.69
N HIS A 493 -9.28 12.45 -2.67
CA HIS A 493 -9.94 13.05 -3.83
C HIS A 493 -11.30 13.67 -3.50
N ILE A 494 -11.89 13.36 -2.34
CA ILE A 494 -13.09 14.02 -1.86
C ILE A 494 -12.67 15.24 -1.03
N CYS A 495 -12.70 16.40 -1.68
CA CYS A 495 -12.41 17.69 -1.07
C CYS A 495 -13.72 18.38 -0.65
N LEU A 496 -13.77 18.88 0.60
CA LEU A 496 -14.88 19.64 1.16
C LEU A 496 -14.75 21.15 0.88
N GLY A 497 -13.63 21.58 0.30
CA GLY A 497 -13.38 22.97 -0.08
C GLY A 497 -11.96 23.42 0.21
N ASN A 498 -11.73 24.72 0.04
CA ASN A 498 -10.47 25.37 0.39
C ASN A 498 -10.71 26.31 1.58
N LEU A 499 -10.12 26.00 2.73
CA LEU A 499 -10.26 26.76 3.97
C LEU A 499 -9.93 28.25 3.81
N HIS A 500 -8.94 28.60 2.99
CA HIS A 500 -8.52 29.99 2.77
C HIS A 500 -9.51 30.77 1.91
N GLN A 501 -10.36 30.09 1.14
CA GLN A 501 -11.35 30.70 0.24
C GLN A 501 -12.77 30.62 0.81
N ASP A 502 -13.15 29.45 1.32
CA ASP A 502 -14.51 29.14 1.77
C ASP A 502 -14.75 29.49 3.24
N GLY A 503 -13.69 29.52 4.05
CA GLY A 503 -13.78 29.72 5.50
C GLY A 503 -14.19 28.48 6.29
N ALA A 504 -13.88 28.46 7.60
CA ALA A 504 -14.07 27.30 8.46
C ALA A 504 -15.54 26.89 8.63
N GLU A 505 -16.44 27.86 8.79
CA GLU A 505 -17.86 27.60 9.02
C GLU A 505 -18.49 26.83 7.86
N THR A 506 -18.19 27.26 6.63
CA THR A 506 -18.65 26.60 5.39
C THR A 506 -18.14 25.16 5.30
N ILE A 507 -16.84 24.94 5.51
CA ILE A 507 -16.23 23.60 5.47
C ILE A 507 -16.87 22.68 6.51
N LEU A 508 -17.04 23.16 7.75
CA LEU A 508 -17.64 22.39 8.83
C LEU A 508 -19.12 22.11 8.58
N ALA A 509 -19.86 23.05 7.99
CA ALA A 509 -21.25 22.83 7.59
C ALA A 509 -21.35 21.72 6.54
N ARG A 510 -20.52 21.78 5.50
CA ARG A 510 -20.43 20.75 4.46
C ARG A 510 -20.14 19.37 5.06
N GLN A 511 -19.16 19.24 5.95
CA GLN A 511 -18.83 17.96 6.59
C GLN A 511 -20.03 17.31 7.29
N ARG A 512 -20.90 18.12 7.93
CA ARG A 512 -22.09 17.63 8.64
C ARG A 512 -23.21 17.18 7.70
N LYS A 513 -23.43 17.90 6.60
CA LYS A 513 -24.63 17.72 5.76
C LYS A 513 -24.38 17.06 4.41
N ASP A 514 -23.13 16.81 4.02
CA ASP A 514 -22.79 16.19 2.73
C ASP A 514 -23.33 14.74 2.65
N PRO A 515 -24.36 14.47 1.81
CA PRO A 515 -25.00 13.17 1.80
C PRO A 515 -24.09 12.07 1.24
N LEU A 516 -23.13 12.42 0.37
CA LEU A 516 -22.18 11.45 -0.19
C LEU A 516 -21.23 10.95 0.91
N THR A 517 -20.70 11.85 1.74
CA THR A 517 -19.81 11.44 2.83
C THR A 517 -20.54 10.60 3.89
N GLN A 518 -21.80 10.95 4.19
CA GLN A 518 -22.63 10.16 5.11
C GLN A 518 -22.97 8.77 4.55
N ALA A 519 -23.22 8.66 3.24
CA ALA A 519 -23.43 7.38 2.57
C ALA A 519 -22.14 6.53 2.59
N LEU A 520 -20.99 7.13 2.31
CA LEU A 520 -19.69 6.47 2.37
C LEU A 520 -19.39 5.92 3.77
N TYR A 521 -19.60 6.73 4.82
CA TYR A 521 -19.36 6.34 6.22
C TYR A 521 -19.99 4.99 6.58
N ARG A 522 -21.16 4.69 6.01
CA ARG A 522 -21.95 3.48 6.26
C ARG A 522 -21.79 2.38 5.21
N PHE A 523 -20.90 2.56 4.23
CA PHE A 523 -20.81 1.69 3.04
C PHE A 523 -22.17 1.47 2.36
N ASP A 524 -22.92 2.55 2.15
CA ASP A 524 -24.28 2.49 1.60
C ASP A 524 -24.29 1.89 0.18
N LEU A 525 -24.91 0.71 0.03
CA LEU A 525 -24.96 -0.04 -1.22
C LEU A 525 -25.71 0.70 -2.35
N ARG A 526 -26.54 1.70 -2.03
CA ARG A 526 -27.17 2.56 -3.05
C ARG A 526 -26.14 3.28 -3.90
N LEU A 527 -24.93 3.53 -3.37
CA LEU A 527 -23.84 4.12 -4.16
C LEU A 527 -23.43 3.22 -5.33
N LEU A 528 -23.51 1.91 -5.18
CA LEU A 528 -23.18 0.96 -6.24
C LEU A 528 -24.21 1.02 -7.37
N GLU A 529 -25.50 1.07 -7.04
CA GLU A 529 -26.57 1.23 -8.02
C GLU A 529 -26.48 2.56 -8.75
N ILE A 530 -26.23 3.66 -8.02
CA ILE A 530 -26.06 4.99 -8.63
C ILE A 530 -24.82 5.04 -9.54
N TYR A 531 -23.74 4.33 -9.18
CA TYR A 531 -22.55 4.22 -10.03
C TYR A 531 -22.87 3.55 -11.37
N ARG A 532 -23.66 2.46 -11.36
CA ARG A 532 -24.09 1.75 -12.59
C ARG A 532 -24.87 2.62 -13.57
N GLU A 533 -25.49 3.71 -13.10
CA GLU A 533 -26.22 4.63 -13.97
C GLU A 533 -25.30 5.41 -14.93
N VAL A 534 -24.01 5.54 -14.59
CA VAL A 534 -23.04 6.37 -15.32
C VAL A 534 -21.78 5.63 -15.76
N ARG A 535 -21.60 4.38 -15.32
CA ARG A 535 -20.44 3.52 -15.63
C ARG A 535 -20.87 2.05 -15.73
N ASP A 536 -20.25 1.29 -16.62
CA ASP A 536 -20.57 -0.11 -16.92
C ASP A 536 -19.54 -1.12 -16.35
N ASP A 537 -18.52 -0.64 -15.65
CA ASP A 537 -17.36 -1.41 -15.19
C ASP A 537 -17.44 -1.85 -13.71
N LEU A 538 -18.57 -1.67 -13.04
CA LEU A 538 -18.70 -1.95 -11.60
C LEU A 538 -18.34 -3.39 -11.24
N ASP A 539 -18.76 -4.37 -12.03
CA ASP A 539 -18.48 -5.79 -11.76
C ASP A 539 -16.97 -6.07 -11.80
N ALA A 540 -16.26 -5.42 -12.72
CA ALA A 540 -14.81 -5.49 -12.79
C ALA A 540 -14.16 -4.82 -11.58
N ILE A 541 -14.67 -3.68 -11.12
CA ILE A 541 -14.18 -2.99 -9.91
C ILE A 541 -14.38 -3.86 -8.67
N ILE A 542 -15.56 -4.48 -8.50
CA ILE A 542 -15.86 -5.38 -7.37
C ILE A 542 -14.90 -6.59 -7.39
N ALA A 543 -14.72 -7.23 -8.54
CA ALA A 543 -13.84 -8.39 -8.68
C ALA A 543 -12.38 -8.07 -8.33
N ASN A 544 -11.92 -6.84 -8.64
CA ASN A 544 -10.55 -6.41 -8.40
C ASN A 544 -10.32 -5.72 -7.05
N SER A 545 -11.40 -5.37 -6.34
CA SER A 545 -11.31 -4.68 -5.05
C SER A 545 -10.55 -5.50 -4.00
N THR A 546 -9.81 -4.81 -3.13
CA THR A 546 -9.04 -5.46 -2.05
C THR A 546 -9.79 -5.50 -0.73
N GLY A 547 -10.92 -4.79 -0.65
CA GLY A 547 -11.78 -4.62 0.51
C GLY A 547 -12.86 -3.57 0.20
N PRO A 548 -13.80 -3.31 1.12
CA PRO A 548 -14.83 -2.28 0.89
C PRO A 548 -14.24 -0.87 0.84
N HIS A 549 -13.20 -0.56 1.63
CA HIS A 549 -12.53 0.74 1.57
C HIS A 549 -11.99 1.02 0.16
N HIS A 550 -11.31 0.04 -0.45
CA HIS A 550 -10.86 0.15 -1.83
C HIS A 550 -12.03 0.31 -2.83
N LEU A 551 -13.09 -0.51 -2.72
CA LEU A 551 -14.27 -0.40 -3.60
C LEU A 551 -14.88 1.01 -3.58
N PHE A 552 -15.21 1.50 -2.39
CA PHE A 552 -15.88 2.79 -2.22
C PHE A 552 -14.96 3.98 -2.53
N HIS A 553 -13.64 3.81 -2.37
CA HIS A 553 -12.65 4.76 -2.87
C HIS A 553 -12.71 4.85 -4.40
N VAL A 554 -12.61 3.73 -5.12
CA VAL A 554 -12.54 3.69 -6.59
C VAL A 554 -13.79 4.24 -7.25
N ILE A 555 -14.98 3.84 -6.79
CA ILE A 555 -16.25 4.31 -7.39
C ILE A 555 -16.47 5.82 -7.20
N THR A 556 -15.71 6.48 -6.33
CA THR A 556 -15.79 7.92 -6.08
C THR A 556 -14.61 8.70 -6.63
N GLU A 557 -13.64 8.07 -7.31
CA GLU A 557 -12.43 8.76 -7.79
C GLU A 557 -12.72 9.86 -8.81
N SER A 558 -13.70 9.69 -9.71
CA SER A 558 -14.02 10.69 -10.74
C SER A 558 -15.02 11.74 -10.25
N ALA A 559 -14.74 13.01 -10.57
CA ALA A 559 -15.52 14.15 -10.07
C ALA A 559 -16.96 14.19 -10.60
N ASP A 560 -17.16 13.80 -11.86
CA ASP A 560 -18.50 13.70 -12.47
C ASP A 560 -19.35 12.61 -11.82
N VAL A 561 -18.75 11.47 -11.44
CA VAL A 561 -19.44 10.40 -10.72
C VAL A 561 -19.83 10.87 -9.31
N ARG A 562 -18.92 11.54 -8.58
CA ARG A 562 -19.26 12.13 -7.26
C ARG A 562 -20.42 13.11 -7.36
N LEU A 563 -20.40 13.99 -8.36
CA LEU A 563 -21.48 14.95 -8.61
C LEU A 563 -22.81 14.22 -8.89
N HIS A 564 -22.80 13.20 -9.74
CA HIS A 564 -23.99 12.37 -10.03
C HIS A 564 -24.53 11.70 -8.77
N MET A 565 -23.66 11.07 -7.98
CA MET A 565 -24.02 10.46 -6.71
C MET A 565 -24.65 11.46 -5.74
N THR A 566 -24.04 12.63 -5.56
CA THR A 566 -24.62 13.68 -4.70
C THR A 566 -26.00 14.12 -5.19
N ARG A 567 -26.20 14.35 -6.49
CA ARG A 567 -27.52 14.71 -7.04
C ARG A 567 -28.59 13.67 -6.74
N ARG A 568 -28.26 12.38 -6.94
CA ARG A 568 -29.19 11.28 -6.69
C ARG A 568 -29.54 11.16 -5.22
N LEU A 569 -28.57 11.28 -4.32
CA LEU A 569 -28.79 11.21 -2.89
C LEU A 569 -29.65 12.38 -2.38
N VAL A 570 -29.42 13.60 -2.88
CA VAL A 570 -30.27 14.76 -2.58
C VAL A 570 -31.69 14.55 -3.09
N GLY A 571 -31.85 14.06 -4.33
CA GLY A 571 -33.16 13.79 -4.92
C GLY A 571 -33.97 12.73 -4.17
N THR A 572 -33.32 11.71 -3.61
CA THR A 572 -33.98 10.68 -2.77
C THR A 572 -34.32 11.14 -1.36
N ALA A 573 -33.78 12.26 -0.88
CA ALA A 573 -34.09 12.81 0.44
C ALA A 573 -35.27 13.79 0.42
N ALA A 574 -35.75 14.17 -0.77
CA ALA A 574 -36.86 15.10 -0.99
C ALA A 574 -38.20 14.42 -1.33
N GLY A 575 -38.24 13.08 -1.32
CA GLY A 575 -39.45 12.25 -1.41
C GLY A 575 -39.49 11.26 -0.26
#